data_AF-A0A662H5R8-F1
#
_entry.id   AF-A0A662H5R8-F1
#
_cell.length_a   1.000
_cell.length_b   1.000
_cell.length_c   1.000
_cell.angle_alpha   90.00
_cell.angle_beta   90.00
_cell.angle_gamma   90.00
#
_symmetry.space_group_name_H-M   'P 1'
#
loop_
_entity.id
_entity.type
_entity.pdbx_description
1 polymer ?
#
loop_
_entity_poly.entity_id
_entity_poly.type
_entity_poly.pdbx_seq_one_letter_code
_entity_poly.pdbx_strand_id
1 'polypeptide(L)'
;MGDRLRLLGTEEARARAYSIAESFAYIYHTSVRVEITNIILRSLYATEPFLEDDKLALVARKYFMEGYSPPLVCLRCGGNNYLIDGHHRAYVYLLAGVKMVKSYVFTFEDPIEYVPKYKLELSAMGLLNLESPVSSTLRVWHFMFRTLYWLKRIHGENFFVVLKEIPLRDLVPTQEYILLRGPYSNSQEPILVTKHETKYYIIDGHTRSYVKWLEDRDSSIRALVIIMTKGVLGFVRTSKRMGVQGLFDIKVVRKRENSET
;
A
#
# COMPACT_ATOMS: atom_id res chain seq x y z
N MET A 1 3.95 -19.61 13.16
CA MET A 1 3.62 -18.45 12.29
C MET A 1 2.21 -18.03 12.67
N GLY A 2 2.05 -16.95 13.44
CA GLY A 2 0.80 -16.66 14.15
C GLY A 2 -0.36 -16.20 13.26
N ASP A 3 -1.59 -16.30 13.77
CA ASP A 3 -2.87 -15.91 13.13
C ASP A 3 -2.91 -14.46 12.58
N ARG A 4 -1.99 -13.60 13.03
CA ARG A 4 -1.87 -12.18 12.66
C ARG A 4 -1.81 -11.91 11.15
N LEU A 5 -1.20 -12.81 10.36
CA LEU A 5 -0.99 -12.62 8.92
C LEU A 5 -2.04 -13.34 8.05
N ARG A 6 -3.12 -13.85 8.64
CA ARG A 6 -4.23 -14.43 7.87
C ARG A 6 -5.10 -13.32 7.28
N LEU A 7 -5.31 -13.36 5.97
CA LEU A 7 -6.21 -12.47 5.24
C LEU A 7 -7.52 -13.20 4.91
N LEU A 8 -8.63 -12.49 5.04
CA LEU A 8 -9.96 -13.07 4.84
C LEU A 8 -10.33 -13.12 3.35
N GLY A 9 -10.85 -14.25 2.90
CA GLY A 9 -11.54 -14.35 1.60
C GLY A 9 -12.90 -13.65 1.59
N THR A 10 -13.57 -13.61 0.44
CA THR A 10 -14.90 -12.96 0.30
C THR A 10 -15.97 -13.62 1.15
N GLU A 11 -16.04 -14.96 1.17
CA GLU A 11 -17.01 -15.70 1.99
C GLU A 11 -16.71 -15.55 3.49
N GLU A 12 -15.43 -15.58 3.87
CA GLU A 12 -15.02 -15.33 5.26
C GLU A 12 -15.34 -13.89 5.69
N ALA A 13 -15.19 -12.92 4.78
CA ALA A 13 -15.58 -11.53 5.03
C ALA A 13 -17.10 -11.39 5.21
N ARG A 14 -17.91 -12.16 4.47
CA ARG A 14 -19.36 -12.23 4.67
C ARG A 14 -19.68 -12.78 6.06
N ALA A 15 -19.17 -13.96 6.40
CA ALA A 15 -19.41 -14.59 7.70
C ALA A 15 -19.00 -13.68 8.86
N ARG A 16 -17.84 -13.02 8.74
CA ARG A 16 -17.37 -12.02 9.72
C ARG A 16 -18.30 -10.82 9.82
N ALA A 17 -18.82 -10.30 8.72
CA ALA A 17 -19.75 -9.17 8.75
C ALA A 17 -21.03 -9.50 9.51
N TYR A 18 -21.62 -10.67 9.29
CA TYR A 18 -22.81 -11.12 10.01
C TYR A 18 -22.52 -11.39 11.49
N SER A 19 -21.41 -12.05 11.82
CA SER A 19 -20.99 -12.27 13.21
C SER A 19 -20.77 -10.96 13.98
N ILE A 20 -20.20 -9.95 13.33
CA ILE A 20 -20.07 -8.59 13.90
C ILE A 20 -21.45 -7.97 14.09
N ALA A 21 -22.34 -8.05 13.09
CA ALA A 21 -23.69 -7.50 13.19
C ALA A 21 -24.49 -8.12 14.35
N GLU A 22 -24.39 -9.43 14.55
CA GLU A 22 -24.99 -10.14 15.70
C GLU A 22 -24.41 -9.64 17.04
N SER A 23 -23.09 -9.44 17.10
CA SER A 23 -22.45 -8.89 18.30
C SER A 23 -22.95 -7.48 18.61
N PHE A 24 -23.13 -6.64 17.59
CA PHE A 24 -23.70 -5.29 17.74
C PHE A 24 -25.16 -5.34 18.17
N ALA A 25 -25.97 -6.22 17.59
CA ALA A 25 -27.37 -6.39 17.99
C ALA A 25 -27.49 -6.77 19.47
N TYR A 26 -26.61 -7.66 19.94
CA TYR A 26 -26.54 -8.07 21.34
C TYR A 26 -26.10 -6.92 22.26
N ILE A 27 -25.02 -6.21 21.94
CA ILE A 27 -24.46 -5.12 22.78
C ILE A 27 -25.45 -3.95 22.91
N TYR A 28 -26.14 -3.61 21.82
CA TYR A 28 -27.02 -2.45 21.77
C TYR A 28 -28.49 -2.79 22.00
N HIS A 29 -28.81 -4.06 22.28
CA HIS A 29 -30.17 -4.56 22.54
C HIS A 29 -31.19 -4.14 21.47
N THR A 30 -30.79 -4.19 20.20
CA THR A 30 -31.63 -3.84 19.05
C THR A 30 -31.37 -4.76 17.88
N SER A 31 -32.29 -4.82 16.93
CA SER A 31 -32.08 -5.47 15.64
C SER A 31 -31.09 -4.68 14.79
N VAL A 32 -30.25 -5.41 14.04
CA VAL A 32 -29.28 -4.84 13.11
C VAL A 32 -29.58 -5.36 11.72
N ARG A 33 -29.83 -4.44 10.78
CA ARG A 33 -29.97 -4.76 9.36
C ARG A 33 -28.61 -4.72 8.69
N VAL A 34 -28.31 -5.70 7.83
CA VAL A 34 -27.10 -5.73 7.00
C VAL A 34 -27.48 -5.58 5.52
N GLU A 35 -26.87 -4.62 4.84
CA GLU A 35 -26.96 -4.43 3.39
C GLU A 35 -25.57 -4.53 2.74
N ILE A 36 -25.51 -4.94 1.47
CA ILE A 36 -24.28 -4.88 0.68
C ILE A 36 -24.38 -3.72 -0.31
N THR A 37 -23.49 -2.74 -0.20
CA THR A 37 -23.54 -1.53 -1.03
C THR A 37 -22.16 -0.92 -1.25
N ASN A 38 -22.07 0.08 -2.12
CA ASN A 38 -20.85 0.83 -2.34
C ASN A 38 -20.86 2.10 -1.48
N ILE A 39 -19.80 2.32 -0.71
CA ILE A 39 -19.61 3.53 0.11
C ILE A 39 -18.51 4.39 -0.51
N ILE A 40 -18.67 5.72 -0.42
CA ILE A 40 -17.60 6.67 -0.72
C ILE A 40 -16.47 6.44 0.29
N LEU A 41 -15.32 5.96 -0.18
CA LEU A 41 -14.20 5.53 0.68
C LEU A 41 -13.76 6.63 1.66
N ARG A 42 -13.76 7.88 1.20
CA ARG A 42 -13.36 9.03 2.01
C ARG A 42 -14.39 9.47 3.06
N SER A 43 -15.62 8.97 2.97
CA SER A 43 -16.64 9.19 4.01
C SER A 43 -16.50 8.23 5.18
N LEU A 44 -15.56 7.28 5.13
CA LEU A 44 -15.32 6.31 6.19
C LEU A 44 -14.50 6.92 7.32
N TYR A 45 -14.98 6.72 8.55
CA TYR A 45 -14.22 6.98 9.76
C TYR A 45 -13.63 5.68 10.30
N ALA A 46 -12.31 5.61 10.37
CA ALA A 46 -11.59 4.55 11.06
C ALA A 46 -11.92 4.58 12.57
N THR A 47 -12.27 3.41 13.08
CA THR A 47 -12.49 3.15 14.52
C THR A 47 -11.24 2.64 15.25
N GLU A 48 -10.13 2.45 14.51
CA GLU A 48 -8.82 2.07 15.04
C GLU A 48 -7.81 3.19 14.81
N PRO A 49 -6.85 3.41 15.73
CA PRO A 49 -5.90 4.51 15.64
C PRO A 49 -4.69 4.21 14.75
N PHE A 50 -4.34 2.94 14.55
CA PHE A 50 -3.08 2.54 13.93
C PHE A 50 -3.26 1.46 12.87
N LEU A 51 -2.36 1.49 11.88
CA LEU A 51 -2.14 0.42 10.92
C LEU A 51 -0.85 -0.30 11.28
N GLU A 52 -0.95 -1.60 11.51
CA GLU A 52 0.21 -2.50 11.60
C GLU A 52 0.93 -2.58 10.25
N ASP A 53 2.22 -2.24 10.20
CA ASP A 53 2.97 -2.09 8.95
C ASP A 53 3.24 -3.42 8.21
N ASP A 54 3.42 -4.52 8.93
CA ASP A 54 3.58 -5.87 8.38
C ASP A 54 2.30 -6.37 7.67
N LYS A 55 1.15 -6.18 8.32
CA LYS A 55 -0.17 -6.51 7.76
C LYS A 55 -0.52 -5.57 6.61
N LEU A 56 -0.19 -4.29 6.71
CA LEU A 56 -0.36 -3.34 5.61
C LEU A 56 0.42 -3.79 4.37
N ALA A 57 1.68 -4.20 4.54
CA ALA A 57 2.52 -4.71 3.46
C ALA A 57 1.93 -5.96 2.81
N LEU A 58 1.42 -6.91 3.61
CA LEU A 58 0.78 -8.12 3.10
C LEU A 58 -0.51 -7.81 2.33
N VAL A 59 -1.40 -6.99 2.89
CA VAL A 59 -2.66 -6.58 2.25
C VAL A 59 -2.38 -5.87 0.93
N ALA A 60 -1.39 -4.97 0.93
CA ALA A 60 -0.98 -4.26 -0.26
C ALA A 60 -0.45 -5.20 -1.35
N ARG A 61 0.45 -6.12 -1.00
CA ARG A 61 0.97 -7.12 -1.94
C ARG A 61 -0.17 -7.89 -2.57
N LYS A 62 -1.08 -8.43 -1.76
CA LYS A 62 -2.23 -9.17 -2.26
C LYS A 62 -3.15 -8.32 -3.15
N TYR A 63 -3.38 -7.06 -2.78
CA TYR A 63 -4.22 -6.17 -3.58
C TYR A 63 -3.61 -5.91 -4.96
N PHE A 64 -2.37 -5.43 -5.01
CA PHE A 64 -1.74 -5.02 -6.26
C PHE A 64 -1.35 -6.22 -7.13
N MET A 65 -0.92 -7.33 -6.54
CA MET A 65 -0.36 -8.48 -7.28
C MET A 65 -1.38 -9.59 -7.55
N GLU A 66 -2.39 -9.75 -6.69
CA GLU A 66 -3.32 -10.90 -6.71
C GLU A 66 -4.79 -10.46 -6.87
N GLY A 67 -5.08 -9.15 -6.95
CA GLY A 67 -6.44 -8.63 -7.10
C GLY A 67 -7.32 -8.74 -5.84
N TYR A 68 -6.70 -8.95 -4.67
CA TYR A 68 -7.40 -9.12 -3.39
C TYR A 68 -8.24 -7.90 -3.01
N SER A 69 -9.56 -8.02 -3.12
CA SER A 69 -10.51 -6.92 -2.94
C SER A 69 -11.80 -7.30 -2.17
N PRO A 70 -11.72 -7.99 -1.02
CA PRO A 70 -12.92 -8.37 -0.27
C PRO A 70 -13.64 -7.15 0.32
N PRO A 71 -14.98 -7.17 0.43
CA PRO A 71 -15.76 -6.05 0.96
C PRO A 71 -15.35 -5.61 2.36
N LEU A 72 -15.42 -4.32 2.64
CA LEU A 72 -15.24 -3.78 3.99
C LEU A 72 -16.47 -4.07 4.86
N VAL A 73 -16.34 -3.89 6.17
CA VAL A 73 -17.48 -3.95 7.10
C VAL A 73 -17.63 -2.59 7.76
N CYS A 74 -18.81 -2.00 7.64
CA CYS A 74 -19.10 -0.66 8.09
C CYS A 74 -20.41 -0.58 8.88
N LEU A 75 -20.46 0.35 9.82
CA LEU A 75 -21.68 0.75 10.52
C LEU A 75 -22.11 2.13 10.02
N ARG A 76 -23.37 2.29 9.65
CA ARG A 76 -23.96 3.60 9.35
C ARG A 76 -24.80 4.05 10.53
N CYS A 77 -24.44 5.16 11.15
CA CYS A 77 -25.11 5.71 12.32
C CYS A 77 -24.90 7.23 12.38
N GLY A 78 -25.97 7.99 12.70
CA GLY A 78 -25.90 9.44 12.87
C GLY A 78 -25.33 10.18 11.64
N GLY A 79 -25.68 9.75 10.42
CA GLY A 79 -25.18 10.31 9.16
C GLY A 79 -23.71 9.98 8.82
N ASN A 80 -23.01 9.22 9.66
CA ASN A 80 -21.61 8.83 9.45
C ASN A 80 -21.50 7.37 9.03
N ASN A 81 -20.43 7.03 8.30
CA ASN A 81 -20.04 5.65 8.02
C ASN A 81 -18.77 5.31 8.81
N TYR A 82 -18.86 4.38 9.76
CA TYR A 82 -17.76 3.93 10.58
C TYR A 82 -17.19 2.63 10.03
N LEU A 83 -15.88 2.56 9.84
CA LEU A 83 -15.18 1.35 9.42
C LEU A 83 -14.98 0.45 10.64
N ILE A 84 -15.68 -0.68 10.67
CA ILE A 84 -15.65 -1.64 11.78
C ILE A 84 -14.61 -2.74 11.52
N ASP A 85 -14.48 -3.17 10.26
CA ASP A 85 -13.43 -4.10 9.86
C ASP A 85 -12.87 -3.77 8.47
N GLY A 86 -11.55 -3.91 8.34
CA GLY A 86 -10.84 -3.77 7.08
C GLY A 86 -10.03 -2.48 6.95
N HIS A 87 -9.53 -1.91 8.05
CA HIS A 87 -8.76 -0.66 8.08
C HIS A 87 -7.54 -0.69 7.16
N HIS A 88 -6.73 -1.76 7.17
CA HIS A 88 -5.62 -1.93 6.23
C HIS A 88 -6.07 -1.95 4.77
N ARG A 89 -7.19 -2.62 4.47
CA ARG A 89 -7.75 -2.70 3.11
C ARG A 89 -8.22 -1.33 2.64
N ALA A 90 -8.99 -0.64 3.49
CA ALA A 90 -9.46 0.71 3.23
C ALA A 90 -8.30 1.69 2.97
N TYR A 91 -7.21 1.58 3.74
CA TYR A 91 -6.03 2.41 3.53
C TYR A 91 -5.30 2.09 2.21
N VAL A 92 -5.17 0.81 1.85
CA VAL A 92 -4.61 0.41 0.53
C VAL A 92 -5.49 0.91 -0.61
N TYR A 93 -6.81 0.87 -0.49
CA TYR A 93 -7.73 1.44 -1.47
C TYR A 93 -7.57 2.97 -1.58
N LEU A 94 -7.32 3.65 -0.46
CA LEU A 94 -7.04 5.08 -0.44
C LEU A 94 -5.72 5.40 -1.17
N LEU A 95 -4.68 4.60 -0.96
CA LEU A 95 -3.42 4.69 -1.70
C LEU A 95 -3.61 4.45 -3.21
N ALA A 96 -4.46 3.49 -3.58
CA ALA A 96 -4.77 3.16 -4.97
C ALA A 96 -5.70 4.18 -5.66
N GLY A 97 -6.19 5.19 -4.94
CA GLY A 97 -7.09 6.21 -5.51
C GLY A 97 -8.53 5.71 -5.74
N VAL A 98 -8.93 4.63 -5.10
CA VAL A 98 -10.30 4.09 -5.17
C VAL A 98 -11.28 5.08 -4.54
N LYS A 99 -12.37 5.40 -5.25
CA LYS A 99 -13.39 6.34 -4.78
C LYS A 99 -14.54 5.67 -4.05
N MET A 100 -15.01 4.54 -4.57
CA MET A 100 -16.14 3.76 -4.06
C MET A 100 -15.67 2.36 -3.70
N VAL A 101 -16.14 1.83 -2.57
CA VAL A 101 -15.75 0.51 -2.08
C VAL A 101 -16.97 -0.31 -1.71
N LYS A 102 -17.00 -1.57 -2.18
CA LYS A 102 -18.01 -2.54 -1.81
C LYS A 102 -17.89 -2.86 -0.32
N SER A 103 -18.99 -2.79 0.40
CA SER A 103 -19.01 -2.93 1.85
C SER A 103 -20.29 -3.62 2.31
N TYR A 104 -20.17 -4.43 3.36
CA TYR A 104 -21.29 -4.78 4.21
C TYR A 104 -21.55 -3.61 5.15
N VAL A 105 -22.68 -2.95 4.98
CA VAL A 105 -23.11 -1.83 5.81
C VAL A 105 -24.20 -2.32 6.71
N PHE A 106 -24.06 -2.11 8.00
CA PHE A 106 -25.14 -2.36 8.92
C PHE A 106 -25.64 -1.09 9.59
N THR A 107 -26.91 -1.12 9.98
CA THR A 107 -27.66 -0.03 10.61
C THR A 107 -28.49 -0.61 11.75
N PHE A 108 -28.58 0.13 12.86
CA PHE A 108 -29.54 -0.16 13.91
C PHE A 108 -30.96 0.14 13.42
N GLU A 109 -31.93 -0.69 13.81
CA GLU A 109 -33.34 -0.41 13.54
C GLU A 109 -33.88 0.66 14.49
N ASP A 110 -33.41 0.67 15.74
CA ASP A 110 -33.71 1.73 16.71
C ASP A 110 -32.77 2.95 16.55
N PRO A 111 -33.19 4.15 17.00
CA PRO A 111 -32.40 5.37 16.92
C PRO A 111 -31.25 5.39 17.96
N ILE A 112 -30.29 4.49 17.78
CA ILE A 112 -29.12 4.33 18.64
C ILE A 112 -27.97 5.18 18.12
N GLU A 113 -27.30 5.86 19.04
CA GLU A 113 -26.05 6.56 18.77
C GLU A 113 -24.84 5.65 19.02
N TYR A 114 -23.99 5.53 18.00
CA TYR A 114 -22.71 4.84 18.10
C TYR A 114 -21.57 5.83 18.37
N VAL A 115 -20.90 5.66 19.49
CA VAL A 115 -19.74 6.48 19.88
C VAL A 115 -18.49 5.60 19.90
N PRO A 116 -17.68 5.58 18.83
CA PRO A 116 -16.45 4.81 18.83
C PRO A 116 -15.38 5.49 19.69
N LYS A 117 -14.45 4.68 20.22
CA LYS A 117 -13.26 5.20 20.92
C LYS A 117 -12.43 6.14 20.03
N TYR A 118 -12.37 5.85 18.73
CA TYR A 118 -11.70 6.66 17.73
C TYR A 118 -12.63 6.98 16.57
N LYS A 119 -12.60 8.22 16.10
CA LYS A 119 -13.27 8.66 14.87
C LYS A 119 -12.24 9.42 14.03
N LEU A 120 -11.55 8.69 13.16
CA LEU A 120 -10.42 9.23 12.39
C LEU A 120 -10.70 9.13 10.89
N GLU A 121 -10.27 10.11 10.11
CA GLU A 121 -10.14 9.91 8.67
C GLU A 121 -9.10 8.82 8.38
N LEU A 122 -9.26 8.08 7.28
CA LEU A 122 -8.32 7.02 6.89
C LEU A 122 -6.86 7.54 6.74
N SER A 123 -6.67 8.75 6.24
CA SER A 123 -5.36 9.43 6.12
C SER A 123 -4.74 9.81 7.48
N ALA A 124 -5.58 9.96 8.52
CA ALA A 124 -5.15 10.37 9.85
C ALA A 124 -4.63 9.20 10.70
N MET A 125 -4.96 7.96 10.34
CA MET A 125 -4.46 6.75 11.01
C MET A 125 -2.93 6.75 11.11
N GLY A 126 -2.40 6.40 12.27
CA GLY A 126 -0.97 6.24 12.48
C GLY A 126 -0.45 4.92 11.90
N LEU A 127 0.87 4.79 11.82
CA LEU A 127 1.53 3.54 11.45
C LEU A 127 2.23 2.96 12.68
N LEU A 128 1.86 1.76 13.09
CA LEU A 128 2.53 1.02 14.16
C LEU A 128 3.70 0.25 13.55
N ASN A 129 4.91 0.64 13.94
CA ASN A 129 6.13 -0.02 13.47
C ASN A 129 6.33 -1.32 14.24
N LEU A 130 6.39 -2.43 13.51
CA LEU A 130 6.64 -3.75 14.09
C LEU A 130 7.97 -4.29 13.59
N GLU A 131 8.41 -5.41 14.16
CA GLU A 131 9.62 -6.06 13.70
C GLU A 131 9.53 -6.41 12.21
N SER A 132 10.66 -6.24 11.51
CA SER A 132 10.69 -6.48 10.08
C SER A 132 10.31 -7.94 9.76
N PRO A 133 9.50 -8.18 8.72
CA PRO A 133 9.11 -9.53 8.34
C PRO A 133 10.31 -10.44 8.07
N VAL A 134 10.22 -11.71 8.51
CA VAL A 134 11.24 -12.73 8.25
C VAL A 134 11.35 -13.05 6.75
N SER A 135 10.25 -12.93 6.00
CA SER A 135 10.23 -13.14 4.55
C SER A 135 10.88 -11.98 3.81
N SER A 136 11.85 -12.27 2.93
CA SER A 136 12.51 -11.30 2.05
C SER A 136 11.51 -10.57 1.15
N THR A 137 10.52 -11.28 0.63
CA THR A 137 9.42 -10.70 -0.15
C THR A 137 8.66 -9.66 0.66
N LEU A 138 8.21 -10.00 1.87
CA LEU A 138 7.46 -9.05 2.69
C LEU A 138 8.33 -7.87 3.16
N ARG A 139 9.65 -8.02 3.31
CA ARG A 139 10.54 -6.87 3.58
C ARG A 139 10.52 -5.83 2.46
N VAL A 140 10.48 -6.25 1.20
CA VAL A 140 10.39 -5.31 0.06
C VAL A 140 9.08 -4.52 0.14
N TRP A 141 7.96 -5.20 0.37
CA TRP A 141 6.66 -4.55 0.54
C TRP A 141 6.59 -3.66 1.78
N HIS A 142 7.16 -4.11 2.90
CA HIS A 142 7.25 -3.34 4.13
C HIS A 142 7.98 -2.02 3.91
N PHE A 143 9.14 -2.04 3.24
CA PHE A 143 9.87 -0.83 2.88
C PHE A 143 9.08 0.10 1.93
N MET A 144 8.52 -0.45 0.85
CA MET A 144 7.75 0.33 -0.12
C MET A 144 6.53 1.00 0.55
N PHE A 145 5.79 0.28 1.41
CA PHE A 145 4.57 0.82 2.02
C PHE A 145 4.83 1.80 3.15
N ARG A 146 5.96 1.69 3.87
CA ARG A 146 6.40 2.76 4.77
C ARG A 146 6.69 4.04 3.97
N THR A 147 7.37 3.92 2.85
CA THR A 147 7.65 5.05 1.96
C THR A 147 6.34 5.67 1.42
N LEU A 148 5.43 4.85 0.93
CA LEU A 148 4.12 5.29 0.42
C LEU A 148 3.26 5.94 1.51
N TYR A 149 3.24 5.39 2.73
CA TYR A 149 2.56 5.95 3.88
C TYR A 149 3.07 7.37 4.18
N TRP A 150 4.39 7.54 4.29
CA TRP A 150 4.99 8.86 4.57
C TRP A 150 4.73 9.87 3.46
N LEU A 151 4.87 9.46 2.19
CA LEU A 151 4.50 10.31 1.07
C LEU A 151 3.02 10.70 1.13
N LYS A 152 2.13 9.77 1.49
CA LYS A 152 0.68 10.03 1.62
C LYS A 152 0.38 11.02 2.73
N ARG A 153 1.11 10.98 3.83
CA ARG A 153 1.01 11.97 4.91
C ARG A 153 1.44 13.37 4.47
N ILE A 154 2.49 13.47 3.66
CA ILE A 154 3.04 14.76 3.20
C ILE A 154 2.18 15.36 2.07
N HIS A 155 1.84 14.55 1.08
CA HIS A 155 1.19 15.01 -0.15
C HIS A 155 -0.33 14.84 -0.14
N GLY A 156 -0.88 14.13 0.84
CA GLY A 156 -2.31 13.90 0.99
C GLY A 156 -2.94 13.29 -0.26
N GLU A 157 -3.91 13.98 -0.82
CA GLU A 157 -4.66 13.53 -1.98
C GLU A 157 -3.96 13.77 -3.31
N ASN A 158 -2.80 14.41 -3.29
CA ASN A 158 -2.10 14.81 -4.50
C ASN A 158 -1.40 13.64 -5.22
N PHE A 159 -1.62 12.39 -4.79
CA PHE A 159 -1.21 11.22 -5.56
C PHE A 159 -2.02 9.96 -5.26
N PHE A 160 -1.89 9.00 -6.18
CA PHE A 160 -2.32 7.62 -6.04
C PHE A 160 -1.25 6.67 -6.61
N VAL A 161 -1.39 5.38 -6.31
CA VAL A 161 -0.45 4.33 -6.70
C VAL A 161 -1.13 3.34 -7.65
N VAL A 162 -0.44 2.97 -8.72
CA VAL A 162 -0.89 1.93 -9.66
C VAL A 162 0.23 0.93 -9.92
N LEU A 163 -0.12 -0.34 -10.14
CA LEU A 163 0.84 -1.34 -10.63
C LEU A 163 0.91 -1.27 -12.16
N LYS A 164 2.12 -1.21 -12.72
CA LYS A 164 2.35 -1.21 -14.17
C LYS A 164 3.60 -1.99 -14.56
N GLU A 165 3.61 -2.50 -15.78
CA GLU A 165 4.85 -2.89 -16.48
C GLU A 165 5.48 -1.65 -17.11
N ILE A 166 6.74 -1.38 -16.77
CA ILE A 166 7.47 -0.20 -17.22
C ILE A 166 8.65 -0.63 -18.08
N PRO A 167 8.79 -0.15 -19.33
CA PRO A 167 9.96 -0.39 -20.15
C PRO A 167 11.23 0.09 -19.44
N LEU A 168 12.28 -0.73 -19.42
CA LEU A 168 13.53 -0.38 -18.72
C LEU A 168 14.18 0.90 -19.27
N ARG A 169 14.02 1.17 -20.56
CA ARG A 169 14.47 2.42 -21.23
C ARG A 169 13.80 3.70 -20.72
N ASP A 170 12.69 3.58 -20.01
CA ASP A 170 11.97 4.72 -19.43
C ASP A 170 12.26 4.95 -17.95
N LEU A 171 13.09 4.07 -17.35
CA LEU A 171 13.54 4.21 -15.99
C LEU A 171 14.71 5.17 -15.86
N VAL A 172 14.60 6.07 -14.89
CA VAL A 172 15.63 7.04 -14.53
C VAL A 172 16.05 6.76 -13.07
N PRO A 173 17.32 6.38 -12.82
CA PRO A 173 17.82 6.23 -11.48
C PRO A 173 17.81 7.56 -10.71
N THR A 174 17.54 7.47 -9.41
CA THR A 174 17.67 8.60 -8.46
C THR A 174 18.91 8.45 -7.57
N GLN A 175 19.72 7.43 -7.81
CA GLN A 175 21.05 7.24 -7.24
C GLN A 175 22.03 6.88 -8.36
N GLU A 176 23.26 7.37 -8.24
CA GLU A 176 24.32 7.13 -9.23
C GLU A 176 25.02 5.80 -8.97
N TYR A 177 25.16 5.40 -7.71
CA TYR A 177 25.92 4.22 -7.33
C TYR A 177 25.02 3.10 -6.85
N ILE A 178 25.32 1.88 -7.28
CA ILE A 178 24.73 0.66 -6.71
C ILE A 178 25.81 -0.30 -6.22
N LEU A 179 25.48 -1.04 -5.18
CA LEU A 179 26.30 -2.14 -4.67
C LEU A 179 25.68 -3.47 -5.10
N LEU A 180 26.37 -4.23 -5.95
CA LEU A 180 25.97 -5.59 -6.28
C LEU A 180 26.42 -6.53 -5.17
N ARG A 181 25.47 -7.07 -4.39
CA ARG A 181 25.73 -8.10 -3.37
C ARG A 181 25.24 -9.46 -3.86
N GLY A 182 26.17 -10.32 -4.27
CA GLY A 182 25.91 -11.73 -4.59
C GLY A 182 24.91 -11.97 -5.74
N PRO A 183 24.48 -13.22 -5.94
CA PRO A 183 23.44 -13.55 -6.91
C PRO A 183 22.13 -12.90 -6.47
N TYR A 184 21.64 -11.92 -7.24
CA TYR A 184 20.37 -11.28 -6.96
C TYR A 184 19.24 -12.30 -7.09
N SER A 185 18.39 -12.39 -6.07
CA SER A 185 17.19 -13.21 -6.19
C SER A 185 16.32 -12.60 -7.29
N ASN A 186 15.83 -13.45 -8.18
CA ASN A 186 14.97 -13.09 -9.29
C ASN A 186 13.56 -12.71 -8.77
N SER A 187 13.51 -11.68 -7.93
CA SER A 187 12.33 -11.26 -7.20
C SER A 187 11.32 -10.71 -8.20
N GLN A 188 10.19 -11.40 -8.27
CA GLN A 188 9.02 -11.04 -9.05
C GLN A 188 8.26 -9.83 -8.47
N GLU A 189 8.74 -9.29 -7.35
CA GLU A 189 8.11 -8.17 -6.66
C GLU A 189 8.42 -6.84 -7.38
N PRO A 190 7.46 -5.89 -7.39
CA PRO A 190 7.64 -4.64 -8.11
C PRO A 190 8.74 -3.76 -7.51
N ILE A 191 9.27 -2.87 -8.32
CA ILE A 191 10.04 -1.71 -7.87
C ILE A 191 9.09 -0.56 -7.49
N LEU A 192 9.59 0.47 -6.79
CA LEU A 192 8.82 1.68 -6.50
C LEU A 192 9.34 2.82 -7.36
N VAL A 193 8.46 3.47 -8.11
CA VAL A 193 8.81 4.61 -8.98
C VAL A 193 7.81 5.74 -8.84
N THR A 194 8.21 6.93 -9.27
CA THR A 194 7.27 8.04 -9.52
C THR A 194 7.29 8.42 -11.00
N LYS A 195 6.12 8.69 -11.56
CA LYS A 195 6.01 9.17 -12.94
C LYS A 195 6.15 10.68 -12.99
N HIS A 196 6.97 11.18 -13.90
CA HIS A 196 7.03 12.59 -14.26
C HIS A 196 7.27 12.71 -15.77
N GLU A 197 6.38 13.44 -16.45
CA GLU A 197 6.34 13.51 -17.93
C GLU A 197 6.24 12.09 -18.54
N THR A 198 7.20 11.73 -19.40
CA THR A 198 7.27 10.42 -20.08
C THR A 198 8.17 9.42 -19.36
N LYS A 199 8.80 9.80 -18.24
CA LYS A 199 9.82 9.01 -17.55
C LYS A 199 9.36 8.56 -16.16
N TYR A 200 10.04 7.52 -15.66
CA TYR A 200 9.76 6.88 -14.39
C TYR A 200 11.01 6.90 -13.51
N TYR A 201 10.96 7.65 -12.42
CA TYR A 201 12.09 7.87 -11.54
C TYR A 201 12.07 6.84 -10.41
N ILE A 202 13.13 6.05 -10.29
CA ILE A 202 13.21 4.95 -9.32
C ILE A 202 13.32 5.51 -7.90
N ILE A 203 12.44 5.12 -7.00
CA ILE A 203 12.52 5.43 -5.56
C ILE A 203 13.16 4.25 -4.81
N ASP A 204 12.74 3.03 -5.15
CA ASP A 204 13.32 1.78 -4.64
C ASP A 204 13.48 0.76 -5.77
N GLY A 205 14.51 -0.08 -5.68
CA GLY A 205 14.72 -1.19 -6.61
C GLY A 205 15.70 -0.87 -7.75
N HIS A 206 16.63 0.07 -7.57
CA HIS A 206 17.63 0.40 -8.60
C HIS A 206 18.49 -0.79 -8.99
N THR A 207 18.97 -1.58 -8.02
CA THR A 207 19.77 -2.76 -8.36
C THR A 207 18.97 -3.79 -9.14
N ARG A 208 17.71 -4.04 -8.76
CA ARG A 208 16.81 -4.96 -9.50
C ARG A 208 16.61 -4.48 -10.94
N SER A 209 16.38 -3.18 -11.11
CA SER A 209 16.19 -2.56 -12.42
C SER A 209 17.46 -2.67 -13.28
N TYR A 210 18.62 -2.43 -12.68
CA TYR A 210 19.91 -2.48 -13.38
C TYR A 210 20.30 -3.91 -13.76
N VAL A 211 20.14 -4.88 -12.86
CA VAL A 211 20.41 -6.30 -13.16
C VAL A 211 19.52 -6.77 -14.31
N LYS A 212 18.21 -6.47 -14.26
CA LYS A 212 17.30 -6.82 -15.36
C LYS A 212 17.68 -6.15 -16.68
N TRP A 213 18.16 -4.92 -16.64
CA TRP A 213 18.65 -4.21 -17.82
C TRP A 213 19.93 -4.80 -18.41
N LEU A 214 20.81 -5.38 -17.58
CA LEU A 214 21.96 -6.14 -18.06
C LEU A 214 21.56 -7.45 -18.73
N GLU A 215 20.49 -8.09 -18.27
CA GLU A 215 19.95 -9.32 -18.85
C GLU A 215 19.23 -9.06 -20.19
N ASP A 216 18.31 -8.10 -20.22
CA ASP A 216 17.53 -7.74 -21.40
C ASP A 216 17.11 -6.26 -21.36
N ARG A 217 17.74 -5.44 -22.21
CA ARG A 217 17.54 -3.98 -22.27
C ARG A 217 16.17 -3.57 -22.80
N ASP A 218 15.54 -4.41 -23.62
CA ASP A 218 14.24 -4.11 -24.26
C ASP A 218 13.06 -4.61 -23.43
N SER A 219 13.33 -5.31 -22.32
CA SER A 219 12.30 -5.81 -21.40
C SER A 219 11.62 -4.70 -20.57
N SER A 220 10.57 -5.10 -19.85
CA SER A 220 9.87 -4.29 -18.87
C SER A 220 10.07 -4.82 -17.44
N ILE A 221 9.81 -3.98 -16.45
CA ILE A 221 9.77 -4.37 -15.05
C ILE A 221 8.46 -3.92 -14.39
N ARG A 222 7.92 -4.76 -13.50
CA ARG A 222 6.80 -4.38 -12.65
C ARG A 222 7.19 -3.26 -11.70
N ALA A 223 6.35 -2.24 -11.64
CA ALA A 223 6.54 -1.10 -10.76
C ALA A 223 5.22 -0.68 -10.11
N LEU A 224 5.29 -0.36 -8.80
CA LEU A 224 4.32 0.52 -8.16
C LEU A 224 4.66 1.95 -8.56
N VAL A 225 3.78 2.56 -9.33
CA VAL A 225 3.96 3.90 -9.88
C VAL A 225 3.16 4.89 -9.05
N ILE A 226 3.86 5.80 -8.38
CA ILE A 226 3.26 6.99 -7.78
C ILE A 226 2.94 7.99 -8.88
N ILE A 227 1.65 8.29 -9.04
CA ILE A 227 1.14 9.28 -9.99
C ILE A 227 0.70 10.50 -9.19
N MET A 228 1.47 11.58 -9.31
CA MET A 228 1.10 12.88 -8.73
C MET A 228 -0.03 13.51 -9.56
N THR A 229 -1.10 13.93 -8.90
CA THR A 229 -2.15 14.76 -9.51
C THR A 229 -1.77 16.24 -9.48
N LYS A 230 -0.92 16.64 -8.52
CA LYS A 230 -0.37 18.00 -8.40
C LYS A 230 1.06 17.95 -7.87
N GLY A 231 1.91 18.84 -8.39
CA GLY A 231 3.30 18.96 -7.96
C GLY A 231 4.21 17.85 -8.46
N VAL A 232 5.43 17.82 -7.95
CA VAL A 232 6.49 16.89 -8.36
C VAL A 232 7.24 16.43 -7.12
N LEU A 233 7.53 15.13 -7.00
CA LEU A 233 8.32 14.61 -5.89
C LEU A 233 9.78 15.06 -5.98
N GLY A 234 10.40 15.28 -4.81
CA GLY A 234 11.80 15.70 -4.70
C GLY A 234 12.78 14.78 -5.44
N PHE A 235 12.47 13.47 -5.52
CA PHE A 235 13.26 12.47 -6.24
C PHE A 235 13.56 12.86 -7.70
N VAL A 236 12.61 13.49 -8.40
CA VAL A 236 12.78 13.97 -9.78
C VAL A 236 13.83 15.07 -9.84
N ARG A 237 13.80 16.00 -8.87
CA ARG A 237 14.77 17.10 -8.78
C ARG A 237 16.16 16.58 -8.45
N THR A 238 16.26 15.58 -7.55
CA THR A 238 17.52 14.93 -7.20
C THR A 238 18.17 14.28 -8.42
N SER A 239 17.42 13.46 -9.16
CA SER A 239 17.92 12.81 -10.38
C SER A 239 18.42 13.82 -11.42
N LYS A 240 17.64 14.88 -11.68
CA LYS A 240 18.05 15.96 -12.60
C LYS A 240 19.35 16.65 -12.16
N ARG A 241 19.54 16.90 -10.86
CA ARG A 241 20.77 17.50 -10.32
C ARG A 241 22.00 16.61 -10.45
N MET A 242 21.80 15.29 -10.42
CA MET A 242 22.87 14.32 -10.58
C MET A 242 23.24 14.08 -12.05
N GLY A 243 22.47 14.62 -12.99
CA GLY A 243 22.71 14.41 -14.43
C GLY A 243 22.40 13.00 -14.93
N VAL A 244 21.73 12.18 -14.11
CA VAL A 244 21.38 10.79 -14.45
C VAL A 244 20.13 10.80 -15.35
N GLN A 245 20.23 10.17 -16.51
CA GLN A 245 19.19 10.14 -17.54
C GLN A 245 18.61 8.76 -17.79
N GLY A 246 19.35 7.70 -17.43
CA GLY A 246 18.86 6.33 -17.57
C GLY A 246 19.67 5.30 -16.79
N LEU A 247 19.28 4.03 -16.88
CA LEU A 247 19.98 2.92 -16.20
C LEU A 247 21.45 2.78 -16.62
N PHE A 248 21.81 3.24 -17.83
CA PHE A 248 23.19 3.23 -18.35
C PHE A 248 24.13 4.18 -17.59
N ASP A 249 23.60 5.14 -16.82
CA ASP A 249 24.40 6.07 -16.02
C ASP A 249 24.76 5.51 -14.62
N ILE A 250 24.24 4.31 -14.27
CA ILE A 250 24.52 3.68 -12.98
C ILE A 250 25.98 3.21 -12.93
N LYS A 251 26.67 3.56 -11.84
CA LYS A 251 28.02 3.11 -11.50
C LYS A 251 27.97 1.98 -10.47
N VAL A 252 28.56 0.85 -10.80
CA VAL A 252 28.64 -0.31 -9.90
C VAL A 252 29.88 -0.18 -9.01
N VAL A 253 29.68 -0.17 -7.69
CA VAL A 253 30.76 -0.24 -6.72
C VAL A 253 30.91 -1.69 -6.26
N ARG A 254 32.12 -2.24 -6.33
CA ARG A 254 32.46 -3.52 -5.69
C ARG A 254 32.93 -3.25 -4.26
N LYS A 255 32.44 -4.01 -3.29
CA LYS A 255 33.02 -3.98 -1.95
C LYS A 255 34.46 -4.51 -2.08
N ARG A 256 35.49 -3.75 -1.68
CA ARG A 256 36.82 -4.32 -1.48
C ARG A 256 36.64 -5.44 -0.45
N GLU A 257 37.00 -6.66 -0.82
CA GLU A 257 37.27 -7.69 0.19
C GLU A 257 38.42 -7.12 1.03
N ASN A 258 38.17 -6.92 2.33
CA ASN A 258 39.27 -6.69 3.24
C ASN A 258 40.08 -7.99 3.21
N SER A 259 41.20 -7.97 2.50
CA SER A 259 42.30 -8.87 2.73
C SER A 259 42.86 -8.55 4.11
N GLU A 260 42.28 -9.16 5.14
CA GLU A 260 42.94 -9.34 6.42
C GLU A 260 44.02 -10.41 6.22
N THR A 261 45.24 -9.94 6.02
CA THR A 261 46.49 -10.63 6.39
C THR A 261 46.58 -10.81 7.89
#